data_AF-A2FSM4-F1
#
_entry.id   AF-A2FSM4-F1
#
_cell.length_a   1.000
_cell.length_b   1.000
_cell.length_c   1.000
_cell.angle_alpha   90.00
_cell.angle_beta   90.00
_cell.angle_gamma   90.00
#
_symmetry.space_group_name_H-M   'P 1'
#
loop_
_entity.id
_entity.type
_entity.pdbx_description
1 polymer ?
#
loop_
_entity_poly.entity_id
_entity_poly.type
_entity_poly.pdbx_seq_one_letter_code
_entity_poly.pdbx_strand_id
1 'polypeptide(L)'
;MSKQDVHPKKYSELRSIYEYFINSYNALYQLKTENEEGINSIYKQIKTELIEAWKYSPIKIIRDILSIIPYNNRYTKSYLSLAKQISDDYHVQEVNNVDPISNFLFYKEYGIKLNKAYDFKEIKSKNLEIHTEDTIYRAIMNNDIKRFIVFTESEEFDSDQRLKIILIKNIHYLNYVVTTEQLTVSSY
;
A
#
# COMPACT_ATOMS: atom_id res chain seq x y z
N MET A 1 35.96 -16.14 2.73
CA MET A 1 34.54 -15.81 2.95
C MET A 1 33.98 -16.72 4.02
N SER A 2 33.66 -16.18 5.19
CA SER A 2 33.04 -16.91 6.29
C SER A 2 31.58 -17.19 5.95
N LYS A 3 31.23 -18.47 5.76
CA LYS A 3 29.82 -18.92 5.76
C LYS A 3 29.26 -18.63 7.15
N GLN A 4 28.46 -17.58 7.29
CA GLN A 4 27.70 -17.34 8.50
C GLN A 4 26.66 -18.46 8.62
N ASP A 5 26.94 -19.40 9.52
CA ASP A 5 26.05 -20.48 9.89
C ASP A 5 24.88 -19.89 10.69
N VAL A 6 23.85 -19.40 10.01
CA VAL A 6 22.61 -18.96 10.66
C VAL A 6 21.90 -20.21 11.16
N HIS A 7 22.22 -20.59 12.40
CA HIS A 7 21.66 -21.75 13.05
C HIS A 7 20.11 -21.65 13.03
N PRO A 8 19.38 -22.57 12.37
CA PRO A 8 17.92 -22.47 12.16
C PRO A 8 17.11 -22.23 13.45
N LYS A 9 17.64 -22.71 14.58
CA LYS A 9 17.08 -22.55 15.92
C LYS A 9 16.95 -21.08 16.36
N LYS A 10 17.92 -20.22 16.01
CA LYS A 10 17.87 -18.78 16.34
C LYS A 10 16.83 -18.03 15.52
N TYR A 11 16.64 -18.40 14.26
CA TYR A 11 15.61 -17.83 13.41
C TYR A 11 14.20 -18.19 13.90
N SER A 12 13.96 -19.46 14.24
CA SER A 12 12.67 -19.89 14.78
C SER A 12 12.33 -19.19 16.09
N GLU A 13 13.30 -19.04 17.00
CA GLU A 13 13.11 -18.33 18.27
C GLU A 13 12.72 -16.85 18.05
N LEU A 14 13.47 -16.14 17.18
CA LEU A 14 13.14 -14.75 16.83
C LEU A 14 11.78 -14.63 16.14
N ARG A 15 11.49 -15.50 15.17
CA ARG A 15 10.20 -15.50 14.46
C ARG A 15 9.03 -15.68 15.43
N SER A 16 9.16 -16.57 16.41
CA SER A 16 8.13 -16.77 17.44
C SER A 16 7.95 -15.54 18.33
N ILE A 17 9.04 -14.85 18.70
CA ILE A 17 8.95 -13.61 19.48
C ILE A 17 8.17 -12.54 18.71
N TYR A 18 8.42 -12.40 17.41
CA TYR A 18 7.78 -11.38 16.55
C TYR A 18 6.54 -11.89 15.79
N GLU A 19 6.00 -13.05 16.16
CA GLU A 19 4.95 -13.73 15.38
C GLU A 19 3.74 -12.83 15.14
N TYR A 20 3.22 -12.19 16.19
CA TYR A 20 2.07 -11.29 16.09
C TYR A 20 2.37 -10.07 15.20
N PHE A 21 3.56 -9.47 15.33
CA PHE A 21 3.97 -8.36 14.48
C PHE A 21 3.99 -8.77 13.00
N ILE A 22 4.61 -9.91 12.70
CA ILE A 22 4.70 -10.47 11.35
C ILE A 22 3.31 -10.78 10.80
N ASN A 23 2.45 -11.41 11.61
CA ASN A 23 1.10 -11.80 11.20
C ASN A 23 0.21 -10.59 10.94
N SER A 24 0.27 -9.57 11.80
CA SER A 24 -0.44 -8.30 11.61
C SER A 24 -0.05 -7.60 10.30
N TYR A 25 1.26 -7.51 9.99
CA TYR A 25 1.68 -6.93 8.70
C TYR A 25 1.35 -7.83 7.51
N ASN A 26 1.45 -9.15 7.65
CA ASN A 26 1.01 -10.07 6.58
C ASN A 26 -0.48 -9.87 6.27
N ALA A 27 -1.33 -9.72 7.29
CA ALA A 27 -2.75 -9.44 7.10
C ALA A 27 -2.99 -8.10 6.40
N LEU A 28 -2.24 -7.05 6.75
CA LEU A 28 -2.29 -5.75 6.08
C LEU A 28 -1.91 -5.83 4.59
N TYR A 29 -0.78 -6.45 4.28
CA TYR A 29 -0.30 -6.58 2.89
C TYR A 29 -1.16 -7.52 2.05
N GLN A 30 -1.82 -8.51 2.66
CA GLN A 30 -2.68 -9.47 1.97
C GLN A 30 -4.17 -9.13 2.05
N LEU A 31 -4.51 -7.91 2.51
CA LEU A 31 -5.90 -7.45 2.61
C LEU A 31 -6.59 -7.57 1.26
N LYS A 32 -7.72 -8.28 1.26
CA LYS A 32 -8.55 -8.55 0.07
C LYS A 32 -10.05 -8.31 0.32
N THR A 33 -10.38 -7.43 1.25
CA THR A 33 -11.77 -7.14 1.62
C THR A 33 -12.06 -5.65 1.58
N GLU A 34 -13.27 -5.31 1.16
CA GLU A 34 -13.85 -3.97 1.26
C GLU A 34 -15.02 -3.94 2.26
N ASN A 35 -15.35 -5.08 2.87
CA ASN A 35 -16.42 -5.14 3.86
C ASN A 35 -15.97 -4.50 5.18
N GLU A 36 -16.90 -3.81 5.82
CA GLU A 36 -16.63 -3.08 7.06
C GLU A 36 -16.20 -4.02 8.19
N GLU A 37 -16.82 -5.20 8.30
CA GLU A 37 -16.49 -6.20 9.32
C GLU A 37 -15.04 -6.68 9.23
N GLY A 38 -14.56 -6.99 8.02
CA GLY A 38 -13.20 -7.44 7.79
C GLY A 38 -12.18 -6.33 8.03
N ILE A 39 -12.50 -5.10 7.61
CA ILE A 39 -11.67 -3.91 7.91
C ILE A 39 -11.57 -3.72 9.43
N ASN A 40 -12.69 -3.78 10.15
CA ASN A 40 -12.74 -3.63 11.60
C ASN A 40 -11.98 -4.75 12.33
N SER A 41 -11.98 -5.98 11.78
CA SER A 41 -11.18 -7.08 12.31
C SER A 41 -9.67 -6.79 12.24
N ILE A 42 -9.20 -6.32 11.09
CA ILE A 42 -7.79 -5.94 10.88
C ILE A 42 -7.42 -4.75 11.78
N TYR A 43 -8.30 -3.76 11.92
CA TYR A 43 -8.08 -2.63 12.82
C TYR A 43 -7.88 -3.08 14.28
N LYS A 44 -8.74 -3.98 14.78
CA LYS A 44 -8.62 -4.53 16.13
C LYS A 44 -7.30 -5.28 16.32
N GLN A 45 -6.87 -6.06 15.34
CA GLN A 45 -5.56 -6.73 15.39
C GLN A 45 -4.42 -5.72 15.50
N ILE A 46 -4.38 -4.71 14.63
CA ILE A 46 -3.37 -3.64 14.67
C ILE A 46 -3.33 -2.94 16.03
N LYS A 47 -4.51 -2.57 16.55
CA LYS A 47 -4.63 -1.91 17.85
C LYS A 47 -4.03 -2.74 18.97
N THR A 48 -4.46 -4.00 19.07
CA THR A 48 -4.09 -4.89 20.17
C THR A 48 -2.65 -5.38 20.03
N GLU A 49 -2.28 -5.86 18.85
CA GLU A 49 -1.01 -6.53 18.58
C GLU A 49 0.12 -5.56 18.26
N LEU A 50 -0.11 -4.41 17.64
CA LEU A 50 0.99 -3.48 17.29
C LEU A 50 1.06 -2.30 18.26
N ILE A 51 -0.06 -1.63 18.52
CA ILE A 51 -0.06 -0.40 19.32
C ILE A 51 -0.02 -0.72 20.82
N GLU A 52 -0.88 -1.61 21.30
CA GLU A 52 -0.99 -1.88 22.74
C GLU A 52 0.13 -2.78 23.25
N ALA A 53 0.41 -3.91 22.56
CA ALA A 53 1.44 -4.87 22.97
C ALA A 53 2.86 -4.38 22.67
N TRP A 54 3.12 -3.88 21.46
CA TRP A 54 4.48 -3.49 21.02
C TRP A 54 4.75 -1.99 21.12
N LYS A 55 3.78 -1.19 21.58
CA LYS A 55 3.89 0.27 21.68
C LYS A 55 4.33 0.92 20.37
N TYR A 56 3.93 0.33 19.24
CA TYR A 56 4.28 0.85 17.93
C TYR A 56 3.49 2.13 17.66
N SER A 57 4.18 3.13 17.09
CA SER A 57 3.62 4.47 16.95
C SER A 57 2.46 4.50 15.94
N PRO A 58 1.26 5.01 16.31
CA PRO A 58 0.14 5.15 15.40
C PRO A 58 0.48 5.93 14.11
N ILE A 59 1.32 6.96 14.21
CA ILE A 59 1.83 7.74 13.07
C ILE A 59 2.57 6.84 12.07
N LYS A 60 3.43 5.94 12.58
CA LYS A 60 4.18 4.99 11.72
C LYS A 60 3.24 4.00 11.05
N ILE A 61 2.24 3.48 11.77
CA ILE A 61 1.26 2.54 11.22
C ILE A 61 0.44 3.18 10.11
N ILE A 62 -0.07 4.41 10.33
CA ILE A 62 -0.81 5.14 9.29
C ILE A 62 0.07 5.31 8.05
N ARG A 63 1.33 5.72 8.23
CA ARG A 63 2.28 5.86 7.11
C ARG A 63 2.46 4.54 6.36
N ASP A 64 2.66 3.44 7.09
CA ASP A 64 2.89 2.13 6.50
C ASP A 64 1.63 1.66 5.74
N ILE A 65 0.43 1.80 6.31
CA ILE A 65 -0.84 1.50 5.65
C ILE A 65 -0.99 2.28 4.34
N LEU A 66 -0.75 3.59 4.38
CA LEU A 66 -0.88 4.44 3.20
C LEU A 66 0.18 4.12 2.12
N SER A 67 1.35 3.61 2.51
CA SER A 67 2.40 3.19 1.58
C SER A 67 2.07 1.89 0.82
N ILE A 68 1.06 1.12 1.26
CA ILE A 68 0.60 -0.11 0.59
C ILE A 68 -0.30 0.20 -0.61
N ILE A 69 -1.06 1.29 -0.55
CA ILE A 69 -2.06 1.69 -1.56
C ILE A 69 -1.52 1.63 -3.01
N PRO A 70 -0.31 2.14 -3.32
CA PRO A 70 0.26 2.04 -4.67
C PRO A 70 0.36 0.62 -5.23
N TYR A 71 0.53 -0.38 -4.36
CA TYR A 71 0.81 -1.76 -4.74
C TYR A 71 -0.42 -2.66 -4.66
N ASN A 72 -1.40 -2.31 -3.83
CA ASN A 72 -2.67 -3.04 -3.69
C ASN A 72 -3.87 -2.10 -3.88
N ASN A 73 -3.85 -1.36 -4.99
CA ASN A 73 -4.75 -0.24 -5.28
C ASN A 73 -6.24 -0.61 -5.36
N ARG A 74 -6.57 -1.87 -5.65
CA ARG A 74 -7.96 -2.37 -5.63
C ARG A 74 -8.64 -2.09 -4.30
N TYR A 75 -7.94 -2.26 -3.19
CA TYR A 75 -8.50 -2.11 -1.84
C TYR A 75 -8.16 -0.76 -1.20
N THR A 76 -7.92 0.27 -2.02
CA THR A 76 -7.59 1.63 -1.56
C THR A 76 -8.54 2.11 -0.48
N LYS A 77 -9.86 1.95 -0.67
CA LYS A 77 -10.88 2.39 0.30
C LYS A 77 -10.68 1.74 1.67
N SER A 78 -10.37 0.45 1.71
CA SER A 78 -10.10 -0.28 2.94
C SER A 78 -8.88 0.28 3.68
N TYR A 79 -7.79 0.55 2.97
CA TYR A 79 -6.59 1.14 3.55
C TYR A 79 -6.82 2.57 4.07
N LEU A 80 -7.56 3.39 3.31
CA LEU A 80 -7.95 4.73 3.75
C LEU A 80 -8.82 4.67 5.02
N SER A 81 -9.76 3.73 5.08
CA SER A 81 -10.61 3.50 6.26
C SER A 81 -9.79 3.09 7.47
N LEU A 82 -8.85 2.15 7.33
CA LEU A 82 -7.95 1.75 8.42
C LEU A 82 -7.12 2.94 8.93
N ALA A 83 -6.52 3.70 8.02
CA ALA A 83 -5.75 4.90 8.38
C ALA A 83 -6.62 5.94 9.10
N LYS A 84 -7.88 6.11 8.68
CA LYS A 84 -8.83 7.04 9.31
C LYS A 84 -9.21 6.60 10.72
N GLN A 85 -9.53 5.32 10.91
CA GLN A 85 -9.86 4.77 12.23
C GLN A 85 -8.71 4.98 13.23
N ILE A 86 -7.46 4.70 12.82
CA ILE A 86 -6.29 4.93 13.68
C ILE A 86 -6.08 6.42 13.93
N SER A 87 -6.25 7.26 12.90
CA SER A 87 -6.10 8.72 13.04
C SER A 87 -7.11 9.30 14.04
N ASP A 88 -8.34 8.81 14.03
CA ASP A 88 -9.40 9.26 14.93
C ASP A 88 -9.17 8.79 16.37
N ASP A 89 -8.97 7.48 16.58
CA ASP A 89 -8.82 6.87 17.90
C ASP A 89 -7.58 7.38 18.65
N TYR A 90 -6.50 7.70 17.92
CA TYR A 90 -5.24 8.17 18.48
C TYR A 90 -4.97 9.65 18.23
N HIS A 91 -5.95 10.39 17.71
CA HIS A 91 -5.90 11.82 17.44
C HIS A 91 -4.67 12.26 16.62
N VAL A 92 -4.27 11.45 15.64
CA VAL A 92 -3.13 11.76 14.77
C VAL A 92 -3.55 12.80 13.73
N GLN A 93 -2.98 14.00 13.85
CA GLN A 93 -3.28 15.12 12.95
C GLN A 93 -2.32 15.25 11.76
N GLU A 94 -1.11 14.69 11.88
CA GLU A 94 -0.05 14.86 10.90
C GLU A 94 0.81 13.60 10.76
N VAL A 95 1.11 13.23 9.52
CA VAL A 95 1.95 12.09 9.18
C VAL A 95 2.94 12.51 8.12
N ASN A 96 4.23 12.49 8.47
CA ASN A 96 5.31 12.84 7.56
C ASN A 96 5.71 11.65 6.68
N ASN A 97 6.30 11.94 5.51
CA ASN A 97 6.83 10.94 4.57
C ASN A 97 5.77 9.95 4.05
N VAL A 98 4.52 10.42 3.89
CA VAL A 98 3.48 9.68 3.18
C VAL A 98 3.64 9.90 1.67
N ASP A 99 3.47 8.84 0.88
CA ASP A 99 3.44 8.94 -0.57
C ASP A 99 2.41 9.99 -1.03
N PRO A 100 2.76 10.92 -1.94
CA PRO A 100 1.89 12.04 -2.31
C PRO A 100 0.50 11.62 -2.78
N ILE A 101 0.43 10.51 -3.52
CA ILE A 101 -0.81 9.95 -4.05
C ILE A 101 -1.73 9.44 -2.94
N SER A 102 -1.20 8.68 -1.97
CA SER A 102 -1.97 8.17 -0.85
C SER A 102 -2.47 9.29 0.05
N ASN A 103 -1.62 10.31 0.30
CA ASN A 103 -2.01 11.52 1.03
C ASN A 103 -3.13 12.28 0.31
N PHE A 104 -3.08 12.37 -1.01
CA PHE A 104 -4.14 12.99 -1.81
C PHE A 104 -5.43 12.20 -1.81
N LEU A 105 -5.37 10.87 -1.95
CA LEU A 105 -6.55 10.02 -1.90
C LEU A 105 -7.23 10.12 -0.53
N PHE A 106 -6.46 10.15 0.55
CA PHE A 106 -6.98 10.37 1.91
C PHE A 106 -7.64 11.75 2.05
N TYR A 107 -7.01 12.80 1.54
CA TYR A 107 -7.60 14.14 1.51
C TYR A 107 -8.89 14.20 0.68
N LYS A 108 -8.93 13.55 -0.48
CA LYS A 108 -10.11 13.51 -1.35
C LYS A 108 -11.29 12.82 -0.68
N GLU A 109 -11.03 11.73 0.06
CA GLU A 109 -12.07 10.95 0.74
C GLU A 109 -12.59 11.65 2.00
N TYR A 110 -11.69 12.22 2.83
CA TYR A 110 -12.05 12.71 4.17
C TYR A 110 -11.86 14.21 4.40
N GLY A 111 -11.31 14.95 3.43
CA GLY A 111 -10.98 16.38 3.57
C GLY A 111 -9.79 16.68 4.48
N ILE A 112 -9.04 15.66 4.92
CA ILE A 112 -7.94 15.80 5.89
C ILE A 112 -6.61 15.67 5.17
N LYS A 113 -5.73 16.66 5.34
CA LYS A 113 -4.37 16.64 4.79
C LYS A 113 -3.38 16.18 5.86
N LEU A 114 -3.01 14.88 5.83
CA LEU A 114 -2.09 14.29 6.81
C LEU A 114 -0.66 14.79 6.63
N ASN A 115 -0.15 14.86 5.40
CA ASN A 115 1.14 15.46 5.12
C ASN A 115 0.95 16.84 4.49
N LYS A 116 1.32 17.90 5.22
CA LYS A 116 1.13 19.29 4.79
C LYS A 116 2.19 19.77 3.80
N ALA A 117 3.35 19.11 3.74
CA ALA A 117 4.49 19.53 2.93
C ALA A 117 4.25 19.42 1.41
N TYR A 118 3.35 18.53 0.97
CA TYR A 118 3.05 18.35 -0.45
C TYR A 118 1.92 19.26 -0.92
N ASP A 119 2.14 20.04 -1.99
CA ASP A 119 1.05 20.70 -2.71
C ASP A 119 0.38 19.68 -3.66
N PHE A 120 -0.93 19.52 -3.54
CA PHE A 120 -1.71 18.62 -4.39
C PHE A 120 -1.81 19.09 -5.84
N LYS A 121 -1.48 20.35 -6.14
CA LYS A 121 -1.39 20.86 -7.52
C LYS A 121 -0.42 20.07 -8.39
N GLU A 122 0.57 19.40 -7.79
CA GLU A 122 1.55 18.58 -8.52
C GLU A 122 1.02 17.20 -8.92
N ILE A 123 -0.13 16.77 -8.37
CA ILE A 123 -0.72 15.46 -8.66
C ILE A 123 -1.51 15.56 -9.96
N LYS A 124 -0.86 15.14 -11.04
CA LYS A 124 -1.43 15.17 -12.39
C LYS A 124 -2.74 14.39 -12.49
N SER A 125 -3.68 14.93 -13.27
CA SER A 125 -5.00 14.36 -13.58
C SER A 125 -4.97 12.88 -14.01
N LYS A 126 -3.95 12.46 -14.77
CA LYS A 126 -3.79 11.06 -15.21
C LYS A 126 -3.64 10.05 -14.08
N ASN A 127 -3.14 10.43 -12.91
CA ASN A 127 -3.10 9.53 -11.73
C ASN A 127 -4.48 9.39 -11.05
N LEU A 128 -5.45 10.21 -11.43
CA LEU A 128 -6.80 10.21 -10.88
C LEU A 128 -7.76 9.41 -11.78
N GLU A 129 -7.42 9.26 -13.06
CA GLU A 129 -8.15 8.45 -14.06
C GLU A 129 -8.19 6.95 -13.71
N ILE A 130 -7.28 6.45 -12.86
CA ILE A 130 -7.32 5.06 -12.37
C ILE A 130 -8.49 4.82 -11.40
N HIS A 131 -8.99 5.85 -10.75
CA HIS A 131 -10.09 5.77 -9.79
C HIS A 131 -11.42 6.32 -10.36
N THR A 132 -11.44 6.74 -11.63
CA THR A 132 -12.69 7.13 -12.31
C THR A 132 -13.48 5.92 -12.76
N GLU A 133 -14.81 6.03 -12.71
CA GLU A 133 -15.70 4.86 -12.70
C GLU A 133 -15.78 4.08 -14.02
N ASP A 134 -15.52 4.72 -15.15
CA ASP A 134 -15.66 4.18 -16.51
C ASP A 134 -14.35 4.21 -17.29
N THR A 135 -13.28 3.64 -16.73
CA THR A 135 -11.99 3.52 -17.42
C THR A 135 -11.53 2.07 -17.51
N ILE A 136 -10.75 1.77 -18.55
CA ILE A 136 -10.06 0.49 -18.71
C ILE A 136 -9.19 0.17 -17.48
N TYR A 137 -8.63 1.19 -16.83
CA TYR A 137 -7.84 1.04 -15.61
C TYR A 137 -8.66 0.47 -14.45
N ARG A 138 -9.92 0.90 -14.28
CA ARG A 138 -10.81 0.32 -13.26
C ARG A 138 -11.17 -1.13 -13.57
N ALA A 139 -11.39 -1.45 -14.84
CA ALA A 139 -11.62 -2.83 -15.27
C ALA A 139 -10.42 -3.72 -14.94
N ILE A 140 -9.19 -3.26 -15.20
CA ILE A 140 -7.94 -3.96 -14.84
C ILE A 140 -7.84 -4.12 -13.31
N MET A 141 -7.99 -3.03 -12.54
CA MET A 141 -7.88 -3.02 -11.09
C MET A 141 -8.84 -4.01 -10.41
N ASN A 142 -10.07 -4.10 -10.91
CA ASN A 142 -11.11 -4.98 -10.37
C ASN A 142 -11.11 -6.40 -10.98
N ASN A 143 -10.21 -6.68 -11.93
CA ASN A 143 -10.20 -7.92 -12.70
C ASN A 143 -11.55 -8.18 -13.42
N ASP A 144 -12.19 -7.12 -13.93
CA ASP A 144 -13.43 -7.20 -14.71
C ASP A 144 -13.10 -7.48 -16.19
N ILE A 145 -12.97 -8.78 -16.49
CA ILE A 145 -12.62 -9.28 -17.83
C ILE A 145 -13.63 -8.82 -18.89
N LYS A 146 -14.93 -8.76 -18.54
CA LYS A 146 -15.98 -8.42 -19.50
C LYS A 146 -15.86 -6.98 -19.95
N ARG A 147 -15.72 -6.03 -19.01
CA ARG A 147 -15.52 -4.62 -19.35
C ARG A 147 -14.18 -4.40 -20.05
N PHE A 148 -13.13 -5.10 -19.63
CA PHE A 148 -11.82 -5.01 -20.27
C PHE A 148 -11.90 -5.34 -21.76
N ILE A 149 -12.55 -6.43 -22.15
CA ILE A 149 -12.74 -6.81 -23.56
C ILE A 149 -13.45 -5.70 -24.33
N VAL A 150 -14.55 -5.16 -23.78
CA VAL A 150 -15.30 -4.06 -24.42
C VAL A 150 -14.41 -2.84 -24.65
N PHE A 151 -13.54 -2.49 -23.70
CA PHE A 151 -12.59 -1.39 -23.89
C PHE A 151 -11.58 -1.68 -24.98
N THR A 152 -11.07 -2.91 -25.10
CA THR A 152 -10.07 -3.26 -26.13
C THR A 152 -10.65 -3.37 -27.54
N GLU A 153 -11.96 -3.56 -27.66
CA GLU A 153 -12.68 -3.61 -28.95
C GLU A 153 -13.19 -2.23 -29.41
N SER A 154 -13.07 -1.20 -28.56
CA SER A 154 -13.45 0.17 -28.89
C SER A 154 -12.49 0.78 -29.93
N GLU A 155 -13.03 1.57 -30.87
CA GLU A 155 -12.23 2.34 -31.83
C GLU A 155 -11.31 3.37 -31.16
N GLU A 156 -11.62 3.79 -29.93
CA GLU A 156 -10.82 4.72 -29.13
C GLU A 156 -9.66 4.04 -28.38
N PHE A 157 -9.53 2.71 -28.48
CA PHE A 157 -8.48 1.98 -27.79
C PHE A 157 -7.10 2.21 -28.44
N ASP A 158 -6.19 2.79 -27.66
CA ASP A 158 -4.80 2.92 -28.04
C ASP A 158 -3.94 1.83 -27.37
N SER A 159 -3.51 0.84 -28.16
CA SER A 159 -2.65 -0.26 -27.69
C SER A 159 -1.27 0.20 -27.21
N ASP A 160 -0.82 1.37 -27.67
CA ASP A 160 0.46 1.97 -27.27
C ASP A 160 0.31 2.90 -26.05
N GLN A 161 -0.92 3.08 -25.54
CA GLN A 161 -1.19 3.93 -24.39
C GLN A 161 -0.45 3.44 -23.14
N ARG A 162 0.57 4.20 -22.74
CA ARG A 162 1.30 3.98 -21.49
C ARG A 162 0.77 4.88 -20.39
N LEU A 163 0.25 4.30 -19.33
CA LEU A 163 -0.06 5.05 -18.12
C LEU A 163 1.24 5.33 -17.36
N LYS A 164 1.79 6.53 -17.53
CA LYS A 164 2.89 7.02 -16.68
C LYS A 164 2.31 7.43 -15.34
N ILE A 165 2.04 6.44 -14.49
CA ILE A 165 1.64 6.72 -13.14
C ILE A 165 2.84 7.31 -12.40
N ILE A 166 2.72 8.51 -11.83
CA ILE A 166 3.76 9.06 -10.94
C ILE A 166 3.94 8.15 -9.70
N LEU A 167 2.96 7.27 -9.43
CA LEU A 167 3.06 6.12 -8.51
C LEU A 167 4.30 5.24 -8.76
N ILE A 168 4.83 5.19 -9.99
CA ILE A 168 5.94 4.32 -10.40
C ILE A 168 7.33 4.99 -10.23
N LYS A 169 7.46 6.14 -9.57
CA LYS A 169 8.82 6.60 -9.17
C LYS A 169 9.50 5.62 -8.19
N ASN A 170 8.74 4.78 -7.49
CA ASN A 170 9.27 3.77 -6.55
C ASN A 170 9.63 2.42 -7.19
N ILE A 171 9.15 2.09 -8.40
CA ILE A 171 9.62 0.86 -9.09
C ILE A 171 11.09 1.00 -9.49
N HIS A 172 11.60 2.21 -9.72
CA HIS A 172 13.05 2.40 -9.89
C HIS A 172 13.84 1.96 -8.67
N TYR A 173 13.31 2.12 -7.44
CA TYR A 173 13.96 1.65 -6.23
C TYR A 173 13.80 0.14 -6.02
N LEU A 174 12.63 -0.44 -6.31
CA LEU A 174 12.42 -1.90 -6.22
C LEU A 174 13.19 -2.65 -7.30
N ASN A 175 13.25 -2.16 -8.54
CA ASN A 175 14.07 -2.75 -9.59
C ASN A 175 15.56 -2.62 -9.24
N TYR A 176 16.00 -1.51 -8.61
CA TYR A 176 17.38 -1.40 -8.14
C TYR A 176 17.68 -2.44 -7.05
N VAL A 177 16.78 -2.64 -6.08
CA VAL A 177 16.96 -3.64 -5.02
C VAL A 177 16.94 -5.08 -5.56
N VAL A 178 15.97 -5.42 -6.41
CA VAL A 178 15.83 -6.76 -7.01
C VAL A 178 16.98 -7.06 -7.97
N THR A 179 17.45 -6.08 -8.76
CA THR A 179 18.63 -6.27 -9.62
C THR A 179 19.91 -6.37 -8.82
N THR A 180 20.06 -5.65 -7.70
CA THR A 180 21.22 -5.83 -6.80
C THR A 180 21.22 -7.17 -6.06
N GLU A 181 20.05 -7.73 -5.73
CA GLU A 181 19.94 -9.09 -5.17
C GLU A 181 20.24 -10.16 -6.24
N GLN A 182 19.78 -9.99 -7.48
CA GLN A 182 20.11 -10.91 -8.57
C GLN A 182 21.59 -10.85 -8.98
N LEU A 183 22.22 -9.67 -8.93
CA LEU A 183 23.65 -9.52 -9.22
C LEU A 183 24.54 -10.08 -8.09
N THR A 184 24.09 -10.06 -6.84
CA THR A 184 24.81 -10.70 -5.72
C THR A 184 24.63 -12.22 -5.69
N VAL A 185 23.52 -12.76 -6.21
CA VAL A 185 23.30 -14.21 -6.35
C VAL A 185 24.03 -14.79 -7.57
N SER A 186 24.33 -13.98 -8.60
CA SER A 186 25.08 -14.41 -9.78
C SER A 186 26.61 -14.29 -9.64
N SER A 187 27.12 -13.79 -8.52
CA SER A 187 28.56 -13.56 -8.29
C SER A 187 29.19 -14.48 -7.23
N TYR A 188 28.60 -15.65 -6.99
CA TYR A 188 29.16 -16.70 -6.13
C TYR A 188 29.25 -18.05 -6.84
#